data_AF-A0A523VZT8-F1
#
_entry.id   AF-A0A523VZT8-F1
#
_cell.length_a   1.000
_cell.length_b   1.000
_cell.length_c   1.000
_cell.angle_alpha   90.00
_cell.angle_beta   90.00
_cell.angle_gamma   90.00
#
_symmetry.space_group_name_H-M   'P 1'
#
loop_
_entity.id
_entity.type
_entity.pdbx_description
1 polymer ?
#
loop_
_entity_poly.entity_id
_entity_poly.type
_entity_poly.pdbx_seq_one_letter_code
_entity_poly.pdbx_strand_id
1 'polypeptide(L)' 'MNAKKKIELILGIVDRYDDGVCFYCGSTLNGDMEGEDFDSGYSEDWCPDCCETIDPHDDWEQACLEAIDKVIHDKKFKP' A
#
# COMPACT_ATOMS: atom_id res chain seq x y z
N MET A 1 -6.45 9.98 -15.61
CA MET A 1 -7.74 9.30 -15.32
C MET A 1 -8.85 10.34 -15.21
N ASN A 2 -10.12 9.94 -15.32
CA ASN A 2 -11.24 10.85 -15.00
C ASN A 2 -11.41 10.98 -13.47
N ALA A 3 -12.12 12.03 -13.03
CA ALA A 3 -12.28 12.33 -11.60
C ALA A 3 -12.96 11.20 -10.82
N LYS A 4 -13.99 10.57 -11.40
CA LYS A 4 -14.70 9.44 -10.77
C LYS A 4 -13.75 8.28 -10.45
N LYS A 5 -12.93 7.88 -11.41
CA LYS A 5 -11.97 6.78 -11.24
C LYS A 5 -10.85 7.13 -10.25
N LYS A 6 -10.44 8.40 -10.16
CA LYS A 6 -9.50 8.86 -9.11
C LYS A 6 -10.12 8.67 -7.72
N ILE A 7 -11.36 9.12 -7.53
CA ILE A 7 -12.07 9.00 -6.25
C ILE A 7 -12.23 7.52 -5.86
N GLU A 8 -12.65 6.66 -6.79
CA GLU A 8 -12.78 5.21 -6.55
C GLU A 8 -11.45 4.57 -6.10
N LEU A 9 -10.32 4.95 -6.70
CA LEU A 9 -9.01 4.44 -6.33
C LEU A 9 -8.53 4.98 -4.98
N ILE A 10 -8.76 6.27 -4.69
CA ILE A 10 -8.41 6.86 -3.40
C ILE A 10 -9.19 6.19 -2.27
N LEU A 11 -10.50 5.97 -2.45
CA LEU A 11 -11.32 5.24 -1.47
C LEU A 11 -10.78 3.83 -1.25
N GLY A 12 -10.45 3.10 -2.31
CA GLY A 12 -9.85 1.77 -2.18
C GLY A 12 -8.48 1.76 -1.49
N ILE A 13 -7.68 2.82 -1.61
CA ILE A 13 -6.42 2.96 -0.85
C ILE A 13 -6.72 3.16 0.64
N VAL A 14 -7.69 4.02 0.98
CA VAL A 14 -8.08 4.30 2.36
C VAL A 14 -8.69 3.05 3.02
N ASP A 15 -9.57 2.34 2.32
CA ASP A 15 -10.14 1.08 2.84
C ASP A 15 -9.03 0.06 3.16
N ARG A 16 -8.02 -0.06 2.28
CA ARG A 16 -6.87 -0.96 2.48
C ARG A 16 -5.93 -0.51 3.61
N TYR A 17 -5.82 0.80 3.84
CA TYR A 17 -5.09 1.33 4.98
C TYR A 17 -5.74 0.89 6.28
N ASP A 18 -7.06 1.04 6.38
CA ASP A 18 -7.84 0.63 7.56
C ASP A 18 -7.80 -0.90 7.78
N ASP A 19 -7.74 -1.67 6.68
CA ASP A 19 -7.68 -3.13 6.70
C ASP A 19 -6.25 -3.69 6.91
N GLY A 20 -5.21 -2.87 6.93
CA GLY A 20 -3.81 -3.34 7.10
C GLY A 20 -3.27 -4.14 5.91
N VAL A 21 -3.73 -3.86 4.68
CA VAL A 21 -3.33 -4.63 3.47
C VAL A 21 -2.70 -3.75 2.40
N CYS A 22 -1.88 -4.34 1.54
CA CYS A 22 -1.13 -3.64 0.51
C CYS A 22 -2.02 -2.79 -0.42
N PHE A 23 -1.68 -1.50 -0.59
CA PHE A 23 -2.40 -0.57 -1.48
C PHE A 23 -2.39 -0.98 -2.95
N TYR A 24 -1.43 -1.81 -3.36
CA TYR A 24 -1.27 -2.27 -4.72
C TYR A 24 -1.97 -3.62 -4.88
N CYS A 25 -1.38 -4.71 -4.42
CA CYS A 25 -1.93 -6.05 -4.63
C CYS A 25 -3.09 -6.44 -3.71
N GLY A 26 -3.32 -5.73 -2.60
CA GLY A 26 -4.30 -6.13 -1.58
C GLY A 26 -3.89 -7.33 -0.72
N SER A 27 -2.64 -7.80 -0.84
CA SER A 27 -2.09 -8.84 0.05
C SER A 27 -1.91 -8.30 1.47
N THR A 28 -2.02 -9.19 2.45
CA THR A 28 -1.68 -8.93 3.86
C THR A 28 -0.24 -8.44 4.00
N LEU A 29 -0.02 -7.44 4.86
CA LEU A 29 1.31 -6.90 5.15
C LEU A 29 2.08 -7.80 6.12
N ASN A 30 3.39 -7.63 6.18
CA ASN A 30 4.31 -8.43 6.99
C ASN A 30 3.92 -8.48 8.49
N GLY A 31 3.32 -7.41 9.03
CA GLY A 31 2.91 -7.25 10.42
C GLY A 31 1.71 -8.09 10.84
N ASP A 32 0.90 -8.53 9.87
CA ASP A 32 -0.24 -9.42 10.08
C ASP A 32 0.14 -10.90 9.87
N MET A 33 1.41 -11.20 9.55
CA MET A 33 1.90 -12.57 9.44
C MET A 33 2.30 -13.10 10.83
N GLU A 34 1.38 -13.80 11.50
CA GLU A 34 1.72 -14.59 12.69
C GLU A 34 2.52 -15.85 12.28
N GLY A 35 3.86 -15.78 12.11
CA GLY A 35 4.65 -16.99 11.80
C GLY A 35 6.10 -16.82 11.31
N GLU A 36 6.64 -17.91 10.73
CA GLU A 36 8.00 -18.00 10.14
C GLU A 36 8.21 -17.12 8.89
N ASP A 37 7.14 -16.54 8.35
CA ASP A 37 7.16 -15.61 7.21
C ASP A 37 7.36 -14.14 7.63
N PHE A 38 7.34 -13.86 8.94
CA PHE A 38 7.66 -12.53 9.49
C PHE A 38 9.16 -12.24 9.31
N ASP A 39 9.49 -11.39 8.34
CA ASP A 39 10.86 -10.93 8.17
C ASP A 39 11.12 -9.71 9.08
N SER A 40 11.75 -9.98 10.22
CA SER A 40 12.17 -8.96 11.19
C SER A 40 13.15 -7.91 10.65
N GLY A 41 13.69 -8.09 9.43
CA GLY A 41 14.52 -7.12 8.74
C GLY A 41 13.73 -6.00 8.03
N TYR A 42 12.41 -6.13 7.90
CA TYR A 42 11.54 -5.20 7.19
C TYR A 42 10.44 -4.64 8.10
N SER A 43 9.82 -3.53 7.68
CA SER A 43 8.66 -2.95 8.37
C SER A 43 7.53 -3.97 8.48
N GLU A 44 6.75 -3.86 9.54
CA GLU A 44 5.46 -4.56 9.69
C GLU A 44 4.52 -4.18 8.53
N ASP A 45 4.66 -2.98 7.99
CA ASP A 45 3.81 -2.48 6.91
C ASP A 45 4.35 -2.80 5.51
N TRP A 46 5.36 -3.68 5.42
CA TRP A 46 5.95 -4.06 4.15
C TRP A 46 5.10 -5.11 3.42
N CYS A 47 5.01 -4.97 2.09
CA CYS A 47 4.38 -5.95 1.22
C CYS A 47 5.44 -6.75 0.44
N PRO A 48 5.57 -8.08 0.64
CA PRO A 48 6.55 -8.90 -0.07
C PRO A 48 6.29 -8.98 -1.59
N ASP A 49 5.01 -8.97 -2.00
CA ASP A 49 4.62 -9.08 -3.41
C ASP A 49 4.88 -7.81 -4.24
N CYS A 50 4.88 -6.65 -3.58
CA CYS A 50 4.98 -5.33 -4.22
C CYS A 50 6.29 -4.62 -3.92
N CYS A 51 7.31 -5.36 -3.48
CA CYS A 51 8.61 -4.92 -2.95
C CYS A 51 9.38 -3.90 -3.81
N GLU A 52 9.09 -3.76 -5.10
CA GLU A 52 9.67 -2.72 -5.96
C GLU A 52 8.95 -1.36 -5.88
N THR A 53 7.76 -1.32 -5.29
CA THR A 53 6.84 -0.17 -5.33
C THR A 53 6.60 0.46 -3.97
N ILE A 54 6.83 -0.29 -2.89
CA ILE A 54 6.73 0.14 -1.49
C ILE A 54 8.12 -0.04 -0.87
N ASP A 55 8.67 1.03 -0.29
CA ASP A 55 9.93 0.93 0.46
C ASP A 55 9.68 0.08 1.72
N PRO A 56 10.48 -0.97 1.97
CA PRO A 56 10.35 -1.81 3.16
C PRO A 56 10.59 -1.07 4.50
N HIS A 57 11.03 0.18 4.47
CA HIS A 57 11.26 1.00 5.66
C HIS A 57 10.33 2.22 5.71
N ASP A 58 9.40 2.38 4.77
CA ASP A 58 8.43 3.46 4.81
C ASP A 58 7.43 3.25 5.95
N ASP A 59 7.01 4.37 6.53
CA ASP A 59 5.86 4.45 7.42
C ASP A 59 4.58 4.24 6.58
N TRP A 60 3.66 3.40 7.05
CA TRP A 60 2.43 3.09 6.34
C TRP A 60 1.52 4.29 6.09
N GLU A 61 1.47 5.23 7.04
CA GLU A 61 0.71 6.47 6.89
C GLU A 61 1.32 7.31 5.75
N GLN A 62 2.64 7.41 5.71
CA GLN A 62 3.36 8.12 4.65
C GLN A 62 3.16 7.41 3.30
N ALA A 63 3.27 6.09 3.25
CA ALA A 63 3.03 5.29 2.05
C ALA A 63 1.59 5.46 1.52
N CYS A 64 0.61 5.56 2.41
CA CYS A 64 -0.79 5.84 2.05
C CYS A 64 -0.93 7.20 1.37
N LEU A 65 -0.35 8.25 1.96
CA LEU A 65 -0.37 9.60 1.40
C LEU A 65 0.33 9.65 0.03
N GLU A 66 1.43 8.94 -0.14
CA GLU A 66 2.15 8.86 -1.41
C GLU A 66 1.39 8.09 -2.49
N ALA A 67 0.68 7.02 -2.12
CA ALA A 67 -0.22 6.31 -3.02
C ALA A 67 -1.34 7.24 -3.52
N ILE A 68 -1.94 8.01 -2.63
CA ILE A 68 -2.96 9.02 -2.96
C ILE A 68 -2.36 10.12 -3.86
N ASP A 69 -1.17 10.64 -3.55
CA ASP A 69 -0.46 11.63 -4.38
C ASP A 69 -0.26 11.13 -5.81
N LYS A 70 0.15 9.86 -5.96
CA LYS A 70 0.35 9.22 -7.27
C LYS A 70 -0.96 9.18 -8.07
N VAL A 71 -2.08 8.86 -7.42
CA VAL A 71 -3.41 8.86 -8.06
C VAL A 71 -3.86 10.28 -8.45
N ILE A 72 -3.68 11.26 -7.56
CA ILE A 72 -4.04 12.67 -7.80
C ILE A 72 -3.28 13.20 -9.02
N HIS A 73 -1.98 12.93 -9.12
CA HIS A 73 -1.11 13.45 -10.16
C HIS A 73 -1.03 12.55 -11.41
N ASP A 74 -1.89 11.53 -11.54
CA ASP A 74 -1.88 10.57 -12.65
C ASP A 74 -0.50 9.91 -12.88
N LYS A 75 0.31 9.80 -11.81
CA LYS A 75 1.52 8.98 -11.83
C LYS A 75 1.11 7.51 -11.90
N LYS A 76 2.03 6.64 -12.30
CA LYS A 76 1.75 5.20 -12.42
C LYS A 76 1.42 4.61 -11.05
N PHE A 77 0.13 4.58 -10.71
CA PHE A 77 -0.45 3.81 -9.63
C PHE A 77 -1.30 2.70 -10.28
N LYS A 78 -0.94 1.46 -10.01
CA LYS A 78 -1.68 0.29 -10.48
C LYS A 78 -1.93 -0.61 -9.26
N PRO A 79 -3.15 -0.63 -8.71
CA PRO A 79 -3.55 -1.72 -7.85
C PRO A 79 -3.61 -3.03 -8.67
#